data_AF-A0A914P4U3-F1
#
_entry.id   AF-A0A914P4U3-F1
#
_cell.length_a   1.000
_cell.length_b   1.000
_cell.length_c   1.000
_cell.angle_alpha   90.00
_cell.angle_beta   90.00
_cell.angle_gamma   90.00
#
_symmetry.space_group_name_H-M   'P 1'
#
loop_
_entity.id
_entity.type
_entity.pdbx_description
1 polymer ?
#
loop_
_entity_poly.entity_id
_entity_poly.type
_entity_poly.pdbx_seq_one_letter_code
_entity_poly.pdbx_strand_id
1 'polypeptide(L)'
;SCKLYVKKIELMDSLAFDIAKKLEIKPARYPIRKTSLKSLFISENRTEFNANLWMDQDGKKQHHFISNIFNLRDISITAGGVLFPASPYSLDFPKGNYARIYHDMQEAIGYAGSLESNGISMFRYAYAGYCFFVFNLTNSQEDNGPEMFDLIKNGTTSIRMTFNEPVPSGGIVLIAMGEIDSLLMLDRNRTISTDISV
;
A
#
# COMPACT_ATOMS: atom_id res chain seq x y z
N SER A 1 -9.41 12.43 20.10
CA SER A 1 -8.92 13.66 19.45
C SER A 1 -7.48 13.44 19.03
N CYS A 2 -7.11 13.76 17.78
CA CYS A 2 -5.72 13.72 17.34
C CYS A 2 -5.05 15.04 17.73
N LYS A 3 -3.89 15.00 18.40
CA LYS A 3 -3.12 16.18 18.79
C LYS A 3 -1.85 16.22 17.95
N LEU A 4 -1.68 17.29 17.17
CA LEU A 4 -0.47 17.54 16.40
C LEU A 4 0.50 18.37 17.27
N TYR A 5 1.65 17.79 17.59
CA TYR A 5 2.72 18.47 18.31
C TYR A 5 3.74 19.00 17.30
N VAL A 6 3.92 20.32 17.24
CA VAL A 6 4.86 20.97 16.31
C VAL A 6 5.91 21.74 17.10
N LYS A 7 7.18 21.49 16.81
CA LYS A 7 8.29 22.29 17.34
C LYS A 7 8.42 23.56 16.51
N LYS A 8 8.24 24.71 17.14
CA LYS A 8 8.55 26.01 16.54
C LYS A 8 10.02 26.32 16.76
N ILE A 9 10.68 26.87 15.75
CA ILE A 9 12.07 27.29 15.79
C ILE A 9 12.09 28.74 15.31
N GLU A 10 12.74 29.61 16.06
CA GLU A 10 13.01 30.98 15.62
C GLU A 10 14.19 30.95 14.65
N LEU A 11 14.00 31.58 13.48
CA LEU A 11 15.02 31.67 12.45
C LEU A 11 15.69 33.04 12.54
N MET A 12 16.99 33.10 12.25
CA MET A 12 17.69 34.37 12.08
C MET A 12 17.08 35.13 10.88
N ASP A 13 16.98 36.46 10.99
CA ASP A 13 16.34 37.30 9.96
C ASP A 13 16.94 37.11 8.56
N SER A 14 18.25 36.93 8.46
CA SER A 14 18.93 36.65 7.19
C SER A 14 18.45 35.36 6.53
N LEU A 15 18.31 34.28 7.32
CA LEU A 15 17.81 32.99 6.83
C LEU A 15 16.33 33.07 6.43
N ALA A 16 15.52 33.79 7.22
CA ALA A 16 14.12 34.01 6.90
C ALA A 16 13.95 34.75 5.57
N PHE A 17 14.77 35.78 5.34
CA PHE A 17 14.80 36.53 4.08
C PHE A 17 15.23 35.65 2.90
N ASP A 18 16.27 34.83 3.06
CA ASP A 18 16.73 33.90 2.02
C ASP A 18 15.66 32.86 1.66
N ILE A 19 14.93 32.34 2.65
CA ILE A 19 13.80 31.41 2.41
C ILE A 19 12.70 32.12 1.65
N ALA A 20 12.33 33.35 2.04
CA ALA A 20 11.33 34.15 1.34
C ALA A 20 11.72 34.38 -0.13
N LYS A 21 12.97 34.79 -0.38
CA LYS A 21 13.53 35.00 -1.72
C LYS A 21 13.55 33.71 -2.57
N LYS A 22 13.75 32.55 -1.96
CA LYS A 22 13.66 31.26 -2.69
C LYS A 22 12.22 30.90 -3.06
N LEU A 23 11.28 31.14 -2.15
CA LEU A 23 9.84 30.91 -2.37
C LEU A 23 9.27 31.83 -3.46
N GLU A 24 9.95 32.93 -3.75
CA GLU A 24 9.64 33.80 -4.88
C GLU A 24 9.82 33.14 -6.25
N ILE A 25 10.79 32.23 -6.36
CA ILE A 25 11.23 31.61 -7.61
C ILE A 25 10.57 30.24 -7.78
N LYS A 26 10.46 29.47 -6.69
CA LYS A 26 9.88 28.12 -6.70
C LYS A 26 9.24 27.78 -5.37
N PRO A 27 8.16 26.99 -5.35
CA PRO A 27 7.56 26.52 -4.11
C PRO A 27 8.54 25.62 -3.36
N ALA A 28 8.48 25.65 -2.02
CA ALA A 28 9.13 24.64 -1.20
C ALA A 28 8.39 23.31 -1.38
N ARG A 29 9.16 22.24 -1.51
CA ARG A 29 8.65 20.89 -1.79
C ARG A 29 9.00 19.99 -0.61
N TYR A 30 7.99 19.33 -0.05
CA TYR A 30 8.14 18.41 1.06
C TYR A 30 7.62 17.04 0.62
N PRO A 31 8.47 16.01 0.57
CA PRO A 31 8.01 14.65 0.33
C PRO A 31 7.17 14.22 1.54
N ILE A 32 6.00 13.66 1.25
CA ILE A 32 5.11 13.08 2.26
C ILE A 32 4.71 11.68 1.81
N ARG A 33 4.54 10.77 2.77
CA ARG A 33 3.93 9.47 2.52
C ARG A 33 2.51 9.49 3.05
N LYS A 34 1.56 9.13 2.19
CA LYS A 34 0.14 9.07 2.52
C LYS A 34 -0.31 7.62 2.54
N THR A 35 -0.99 7.23 3.61
CA THR A 35 -1.73 5.98 3.64
C THR A 35 -3.14 6.23 3.09
N SER A 36 -3.55 5.40 2.14
CA SER A 36 -4.87 5.41 1.53
C SER A 36 -5.56 4.08 1.80
N LEU A 37 -6.85 4.11 2.12
CA LEU A 37 -7.64 2.92 2.39
C LEU A 37 -8.88 2.91 1.49
N LYS A 38 -9.13 1.78 0.85
CA LYS A 38 -10.31 1.55 0.01
C LYS A 38 -11.01 0.27 0.45
N SER A 39 -12.33 0.36 0.55
CA SER A 39 -13.20 -0.79 0.80
C SER A 39 -13.98 -1.11 -0.46
N LEU A 40 -14.03 -2.39 -0.84
CA LEU A 40 -14.74 -2.88 -2.00
C LEU A 40 -15.59 -4.08 -1.63
N PHE A 41 -16.87 -4.04 -1.98
CA PHE A 41 -17.77 -5.17 -1.78
C PHE A 41 -17.72 -6.13 -2.98
N ILE A 42 -17.60 -7.42 -2.68
CA ILE A 42 -17.60 -8.51 -3.64
C ILE A 42 -18.89 -9.29 -3.43
N SER A 43 -19.76 -9.30 -4.43
CA SER A 43 -21.05 -9.99 -4.32
C SER A 43 -20.87 -11.50 -4.22
N GLU A 44 -21.82 -12.15 -3.57
CA GLU A 44 -21.94 -13.62 -3.53
C GLU A 44 -21.95 -14.25 -4.93
N ASN A 45 -21.69 -15.55 -4.99
CA ASN A 45 -21.70 -16.39 -6.19
C ASN A 45 -20.70 -15.98 -7.30
N ARG A 46 -19.74 -15.09 -7.01
CA ARG A 46 -18.64 -14.77 -7.92
C ARG A 46 -17.46 -15.71 -7.72
N THR A 47 -16.84 -16.12 -8.82
CA THR A 47 -15.56 -16.86 -8.81
C THR A 47 -14.38 -15.99 -9.22
N GLU A 48 -14.65 -14.78 -9.73
CA GLU A 48 -13.64 -13.80 -10.12
C GLU A 48 -14.06 -12.39 -9.69
N PHE A 49 -13.07 -11.57 -9.37
CA PHE A 49 -13.25 -10.17 -9.03
C PHE A 49 -12.10 -9.34 -9.59
N ASN A 50 -12.43 -8.23 -10.25
CA ASN A 50 -11.46 -7.27 -10.77
C ASN A 50 -11.93 -5.85 -10.44
N ALA A 51 -11.03 -5.01 -9.95
CA ALA A 51 -11.36 -3.62 -9.64
C ALA A 51 -10.13 -2.71 -9.68
N ASN A 52 -10.34 -1.44 -10.03
CA ASN A 52 -9.32 -0.41 -9.86
C ASN A 52 -9.29 0.03 -8.39
N LEU A 53 -8.12 -0.03 -7.77
CA LEU A 53 -7.90 0.42 -6.41
C LEU A 53 -7.61 1.93 -6.38
N TRP A 54 -6.59 2.37 -7.12
CA TRP A 54 -6.21 3.78 -7.24
C TRP A 54 -6.02 4.15 -8.71
N MET A 55 -6.52 5.33 -9.10
CA MET A 55 -6.30 5.92 -10.43
C MET A 55 -5.37 7.12 -10.28
N ASP A 56 -4.48 7.29 -11.26
CA ASP A 56 -3.42 8.31 -11.30
C ASP A 56 -2.44 8.27 -10.11
N GLN A 57 -2.38 7.15 -9.39
CA GLN A 57 -1.49 6.90 -8.26
C GLN A 57 -1.02 5.45 -8.27
N ASP A 58 0.28 5.26 -8.45
CA ASP A 58 0.92 3.98 -8.19
C ASP A 58 1.31 3.92 -6.70
N GLY A 59 0.67 3.02 -5.95
CA GLY A 59 1.05 2.76 -4.56
C GLY A 59 2.39 2.04 -4.47
N LYS A 60 3.13 2.26 -3.38
CA LYS A 60 4.44 1.65 -3.10
C LYS A 60 4.34 0.36 -2.30
N LYS A 61 3.46 0.35 -1.29
CA LYS A 61 3.18 -0.83 -0.48
C LYS A 61 1.68 -0.98 -0.39
N GLN A 62 1.17 -2.16 -0.73
CA GLN A 62 -0.25 -2.45 -0.56
C GLN A 62 -0.46 -3.60 0.41
N HIS A 63 -1.13 -3.29 1.51
CA HIS A 63 -1.55 -4.24 2.51
C HIS A 63 -3.05 -4.51 2.29
N HIS A 64 -3.37 -5.71 1.84
CA HIS A 64 -4.74 -6.16 1.69
C HIS A 64 -5.10 -7.05 2.86
N PHE A 65 -6.05 -6.60 3.68
CA PHE A 65 -6.55 -7.37 4.81
C PHE A 65 -7.80 -8.14 4.34
N ILE A 66 -7.70 -9.48 4.32
CA ILE A 66 -8.84 -10.37 4.09
C ILE A 66 -8.90 -11.36 5.25
N SER A 67 -9.81 -11.13 6.19
CA SER A 67 -10.09 -12.11 7.25
C SER A 67 -10.90 -13.27 6.67
N ASN A 68 -10.40 -14.49 6.84
CA ASN A 68 -10.87 -15.72 6.21
C ASN A 68 -10.66 -15.73 4.69
N ILE A 69 -9.84 -16.65 4.19
CA ILE A 69 -9.36 -16.59 2.80
C ILE A 69 -10.46 -16.86 1.76
N PHE A 70 -11.71 -17.12 2.17
CA PHE A 70 -12.90 -17.32 1.32
C PHE A 70 -12.64 -18.15 0.05
N ASN A 71 -11.83 -19.21 0.18
CA ASN A 71 -11.41 -20.08 -0.93
C ASN A 71 -10.67 -19.35 -2.06
N LEU A 72 -9.97 -18.25 -1.78
CA LEU A 72 -9.11 -17.56 -2.75
C LEU A 72 -8.11 -18.54 -3.37
N ARG A 73 -8.03 -18.51 -4.69
CA ARG A 73 -7.12 -19.32 -5.51
C ARG A 73 -5.92 -18.50 -5.98
N ASP A 74 -6.17 -17.27 -6.39
CA ASP A 74 -5.13 -16.35 -6.88
C ASP A 74 -5.51 -14.92 -6.56
N ILE A 75 -4.50 -14.11 -6.27
CA ILE A 75 -4.60 -12.67 -6.05
C ILE A 75 -3.40 -12.00 -6.69
N SER A 76 -3.67 -10.98 -7.49
CA SER A 76 -2.64 -10.20 -8.16
C SER A 76 -3.00 -8.72 -8.24
N ILE A 77 -1.97 -7.89 -8.26
CA ILE A 77 -2.03 -6.44 -8.40
C ILE A 77 -1.34 -6.06 -9.70
N THR A 78 -2.00 -5.25 -10.53
CA THR A 78 -1.34 -4.59 -11.66
C THR A 78 -1.14 -3.13 -11.29
N ALA A 79 0.11 -2.67 -11.21
CA ALA A 79 0.47 -1.29 -10.92
C ALA A 79 1.39 -0.77 -12.02
N GLY A 80 1.08 0.39 -12.63
CA GLY A 80 1.85 0.93 -13.75
C GLY A 80 2.07 -0.05 -14.92
N GLY A 81 1.16 -1.00 -15.15
CA GLY A 81 1.28 -2.05 -16.18
C GLY A 81 2.16 -3.25 -15.79
N VAL A 82 2.72 -3.28 -14.58
CA VAL A 82 3.49 -4.40 -14.04
C VAL A 82 2.59 -5.26 -13.15
N LEU A 83 2.64 -6.58 -13.34
CA LEU A 83 1.86 -7.56 -12.58
C LEU A 83 2.65 -8.08 -11.38
N PHE A 84 2.01 -8.09 -10.22
CA PHE A 84 2.54 -8.59 -8.96
C PHE A 84 1.58 -9.65 -8.38
N PRO A 85 2.05 -10.85 -8.02
CA PRO A 85 3.40 -11.34 -8.25
C PRO A 85 3.64 -11.64 -9.75
N ALA A 86 4.90 -11.74 -10.18
CA ALA A 86 5.23 -12.10 -11.56
C ALA A 86 4.75 -13.52 -11.94
N SER A 87 4.81 -14.46 -10.98
CA SER A 87 4.26 -15.81 -11.13
C SER A 87 2.99 -15.93 -10.27
N PRO A 88 1.83 -16.29 -10.85
CA PRO A 88 0.56 -16.35 -10.14
C PRO A 88 0.60 -17.37 -9.00
N TYR A 89 -0.32 -17.21 -8.05
CA TYR A 89 -0.51 -18.19 -6.99
C TYR A 89 -1.47 -19.31 -7.46
N SER A 90 -1.38 -20.46 -6.80
CA SER A 90 -2.34 -21.56 -6.91
C SER A 90 -2.72 -22.01 -5.52
N LEU A 91 -3.39 -21.11 -4.80
CA LEU A 91 -3.73 -21.26 -3.39
C LEU A 91 -4.78 -22.35 -3.21
N ASP A 92 -4.54 -23.22 -2.22
CA ASP A 92 -5.47 -24.22 -1.74
C ASP A 92 -5.14 -24.47 -0.26
N PHE A 93 -5.83 -23.75 0.62
CA PHE A 93 -5.59 -23.79 2.06
C PHE A 93 -5.83 -25.18 2.65
N PRO A 94 -6.96 -25.86 2.35
CA PRO A 94 -7.18 -27.24 2.79
C PRO A 94 -6.08 -28.22 2.37
N LYS A 95 -5.50 -28.05 1.17
CA LYS A 95 -4.42 -28.93 0.69
C LYS A 95 -3.01 -28.48 1.07
N GLY A 96 -2.83 -27.43 1.85
CA GLY A 96 -1.49 -26.97 2.26
C GLY A 96 -0.80 -26.01 1.29
N ASN A 97 -1.46 -25.62 0.19
CA ASN A 97 -0.86 -24.77 -0.85
C ASN A 97 -0.98 -23.29 -0.48
N TYR A 98 -0.24 -22.86 0.55
CA TYR A 98 -0.18 -21.46 1.02
C TYR A 98 1.20 -21.06 1.56
N ALA A 99 2.18 -21.96 1.49
CA ALA A 99 3.54 -21.70 2.01
C ALA A 99 4.20 -20.49 1.31
N ARG A 100 4.07 -20.39 -0.02
CA ARG A 100 4.64 -19.28 -0.79
C ARG A 100 4.03 -17.94 -0.37
N ILE A 101 2.71 -17.82 -0.35
CA ILE A 101 2.07 -16.53 -0.03
C ILE A 101 2.29 -16.12 1.43
N TYR A 102 2.45 -17.09 2.34
CA TYR A 102 2.89 -16.82 3.71
C TYR A 102 4.34 -16.29 3.75
N HIS A 103 5.26 -16.92 3.01
CA HIS A 103 6.65 -16.45 2.92
C HIS A 103 6.72 -15.04 2.32
N ASP A 104 6.05 -14.81 1.19
CA ASP A 104 6.00 -13.52 0.51
C ASP A 104 5.42 -12.42 1.42
N MET A 105 4.43 -12.76 2.25
CA MET A 105 3.93 -11.86 3.30
C MET A 105 5.02 -11.54 4.32
N GLN A 106 5.67 -12.54 4.92
CA GLN A 106 6.72 -12.33 5.93
C GLN A 106 7.92 -11.54 5.38
N GLU A 107 8.26 -11.74 4.11
CA GLU A 107 9.30 -10.97 3.41
C GLU A 107 8.89 -9.51 3.26
N ALA A 108 7.68 -9.25 2.75
CA ALA A 108 7.20 -7.90 2.50
C ALA A 108 7.03 -7.05 3.77
N ILE A 109 6.80 -7.67 4.93
CA ILE A 109 6.76 -6.96 6.23
C ILE A 109 8.10 -6.98 6.98
N GLY A 110 9.16 -7.54 6.39
CA GLY A 110 10.54 -7.46 6.91
C GLY A 110 10.94 -8.52 7.95
N TYR A 111 10.15 -9.59 8.12
CA TYR A 111 10.49 -10.67 9.08
C TYR A 111 11.17 -11.88 8.44
N ALA A 112 11.06 -12.07 7.12
CA ALA A 112 11.76 -13.18 6.46
C ALA A 112 13.28 -13.04 6.61
N GLY A 113 13.94 -14.11 7.06
CA GLY A 113 15.40 -14.10 7.31
C GLY A 113 15.84 -13.34 8.56
N SER A 114 14.92 -12.72 9.30
CA SER A 114 15.23 -12.08 10.58
C SER A 114 15.21 -13.08 11.75
N LEU A 115 15.83 -12.71 12.88
CA LEU A 115 15.68 -13.43 14.15
C LEU A 115 14.45 -12.93 14.95
N GLU A 116 13.69 -11.99 14.39
CA GLU A 116 12.51 -11.42 15.01
C GLU A 116 11.23 -12.14 14.56
N SER A 117 10.11 -11.89 15.26
CA SER A 117 8.83 -12.48 14.91
C SER A 117 7.68 -11.50 15.12
N ASN A 118 6.74 -11.48 14.18
CA ASN A 118 5.44 -10.83 14.32
C ASN A 118 4.39 -11.69 15.06
N GLY A 119 4.75 -12.90 15.52
CA GLY A 119 3.82 -13.81 16.21
C GLY A 119 2.78 -14.50 15.32
N ILE A 120 2.86 -14.33 13.99
CA ILE A 120 2.00 -15.00 13.01
C ILE A 120 2.73 -16.22 12.47
N SER A 121 2.42 -17.39 13.02
CA SER A 121 2.91 -18.65 12.45
C SER A 121 2.16 -19.01 11.17
N MET A 122 2.76 -19.85 10.33
CA MET A 122 2.11 -20.38 9.13
C MET A 122 0.77 -21.07 9.44
N PHE A 123 0.64 -21.74 10.59
CA PHE A 123 -0.63 -22.30 11.06
C PHE A 123 -1.66 -21.22 11.38
N ARG A 124 -1.26 -20.17 12.11
CA ARG A 124 -2.15 -19.04 12.43
C ARG A 124 -2.60 -18.29 11.19
N TYR A 125 -1.70 -18.13 10.23
CA TYR A 125 -1.98 -17.52 8.93
C TYR A 125 -3.08 -18.29 8.19
N ALA A 126 -2.98 -19.61 8.09
CA ALA A 126 -3.93 -20.43 7.34
C ALA A 126 -5.27 -20.68 8.06
N TYR A 127 -5.24 -20.90 9.38
CA TYR A 127 -6.40 -21.47 10.10
C TYR A 127 -6.96 -20.59 11.23
N ALA A 128 -6.26 -19.53 11.64
CA ALA A 128 -6.65 -18.72 12.79
C ALA A 128 -7.04 -17.28 12.43
N GLY A 129 -7.31 -17.00 11.15
CA GLY A 129 -7.83 -15.71 10.70
C GLY A 129 -6.80 -14.58 10.61
N TYR A 130 -5.50 -14.89 10.66
CA TYR A 130 -4.40 -13.91 10.55
C TYR A 130 -3.86 -13.77 9.12
N CYS A 131 -4.65 -14.15 8.12
CA CYS A 131 -4.26 -14.04 6.72
C CYS A 131 -4.42 -12.60 6.23
N PHE A 132 -3.36 -12.05 5.63
CA PHE A 132 -3.41 -10.85 4.83
C PHE A 132 -2.35 -10.94 3.75
N PHE A 133 -2.50 -10.12 2.71
CA PHE A 133 -1.64 -10.15 1.53
C PHE A 133 -0.89 -8.83 1.44
N VAL A 134 0.41 -8.91 1.21
CA VAL A 134 1.25 -7.72 1.08
C VAL A 134 1.97 -7.80 -0.25
N PHE A 135 1.84 -6.75 -1.03
CA PHE A 135 2.54 -6.60 -2.30
C PHE A 135 3.50 -5.43 -2.20
N ASN A 136 4.79 -5.71 -2.39
CA ASN A 136 5.79 -4.67 -2.53
C ASN A 136 5.81 -4.18 -3.99
N LEU A 137 5.34 -2.97 -4.20
CA LEU A 137 5.23 -2.33 -5.51
C LEU A 137 6.37 -1.33 -5.76
N THR A 138 7.32 -1.19 -4.82
CA THR A 138 8.48 -0.30 -5.00
C THR A 138 9.37 -0.82 -6.13
N ASN A 139 9.97 0.10 -6.91
CA ASN A 139 10.92 -0.31 -7.96
C ASN A 139 12.20 -0.92 -7.37
N SER A 140 12.58 -0.48 -6.16
CA SER A 140 13.75 -1.00 -5.45
C SER A 140 13.50 -2.38 -4.85
N GLN A 141 12.24 -2.76 -4.64
CA GLN A 141 11.84 -3.91 -3.80
C GLN A 141 12.39 -3.86 -2.37
N GLU A 142 13.01 -2.75 -1.99
CA GLU A 142 13.51 -2.47 -0.65
C GLU A 142 12.49 -1.59 0.10
N ASP A 143 12.50 -1.71 1.43
CA ASP A 143 11.76 -0.78 2.26
C ASP A 143 12.46 0.58 2.21
N ASN A 144 11.90 1.46 1.40
CA ASN A 144 12.32 2.84 1.35
C ASN A 144 11.88 3.47 2.66
N GLY A 145 12.78 3.41 3.65
CA GLY A 145 12.64 4.08 4.93
C GLY A 145 12.29 5.56 4.75
N PRO A 146 12.03 6.30 5.85
CA PRO A 146 11.53 7.67 5.78
C PRO A 146 12.44 8.66 5.01
N GLU A 147 13.68 8.26 4.73
CA GLU A 147 14.68 9.06 4.02
C GLU A 147 14.71 8.85 2.50
N MET A 148 14.01 7.84 1.97
CA MET A 148 14.07 7.46 0.55
C MET A 148 12.73 7.70 -0.16
N PHE A 149 12.79 8.51 -1.21
CA PHE A 149 11.65 8.93 -2.03
C PHE A 149 11.88 8.51 -3.49
N ASP A 150 11.19 7.48 -3.96
CA ASP A 150 11.22 7.14 -5.39
C ASP A 150 10.42 8.14 -6.22
N LEU A 151 10.75 8.18 -7.52
CA LEU A 151 9.99 8.89 -8.53
C LEU A 151 8.50 8.49 -8.48
N ILE A 152 7.62 9.48 -8.31
CA ILE A 152 6.17 9.29 -8.43
C ILE A 152 5.87 8.96 -9.90
N LYS A 153 5.21 7.83 -10.11
CA LYS A 153 4.71 7.40 -11.41
C LYS A 153 3.20 7.53 -11.42
N ASN A 154 2.68 8.07 -12.51
CA ASN A 154 1.24 8.12 -12.75
C ASN A 154 0.83 6.79 -13.38
N GLY A 155 -0.13 6.13 -12.77
CA GLY A 155 -0.61 4.85 -13.22
C GLY A 155 -1.92 4.47 -12.54
N THR A 156 -2.53 3.41 -13.04
CA THR A 156 -3.66 2.78 -12.38
C THR A 156 -3.16 1.56 -11.64
N THR A 157 -3.49 1.48 -10.36
CA THR A 157 -3.35 0.23 -9.61
C THR A 157 -4.69 -0.51 -9.60
N SER A 158 -4.71 -1.74 -10.11
CA SER A 158 -5.88 -2.61 -10.10
C SER A 158 -5.58 -3.94 -9.41
N ILE A 159 -6.63 -4.56 -8.88
CA ILE A 159 -6.59 -5.88 -8.26
C ILE A 159 -7.38 -6.88 -9.08
N ARG A 160 -6.86 -8.10 -9.17
CA ARG A 160 -7.55 -9.28 -9.68
C ARG A 160 -7.52 -10.38 -8.62
N MET A 161 -8.67 -11.01 -8.40
CA MET A 161 -8.82 -12.15 -7.51
C MET A 161 -9.63 -13.24 -8.19
N THR A 162 -9.26 -14.49 -7.94
CA THR A 162 -10.04 -15.66 -8.34
C THR A 162 -10.20 -16.61 -7.17
N PHE A 163 -11.31 -17.35 -7.13
CA PHE A 163 -11.69 -18.22 -6.02
C PHE A 163 -11.90 -19.65 -6.50
N ASN A 164 -11.49 -20.63 -5.68
CA ASN A 164 -11.72 -22.06 -5.91
C ASN A 164 -13.21 -22.42 -5.76
N GLU A 165 -13.93 -21.68 -4.93
CA GLU A 165 -15.37 -21.80 -4.76
C GLU A 165 -16.02 -20.41 -4.87
N PRO A 166 -17.31 -20.32 -5.25
CA PRO A 166 -17.98 -19.03 -5.32
C PRO A 166 -17.97 -18.31 -3.97
N VAL A 167 -17.87 -16.98 -4.00
CA VAL A 167 -17.97 -16.12 -2.82
C VAL A 167 -19.24 -16.48 -2.02
N PRO A 168 -19.14 -16.66 -0.69
CA PRO A 168 -20.24 -17.13 0.14
C PRO A 168 -21.43 -16.17 0.16
N SER A 169 -22.57 -16.66 0.63
CA SER A 169 -23.78 -15.84 0.72
C SER A 169 -23.57 -14.63 1.64
N GLY A 170 -24.12 -13.48 1.23
CA GLY A 170 -23.89 -12.19 1.88
C GLY A 170 -22.67 -11.43 1.35
N GLY A 171 -21.86 -12.04 0.47
CA GLY A 171 -20.68 -11.41 -0.11
C GLY A 171 -19.54 -11.18 0.89
N ILE A 172 -18.46 -10.58 0.41
CA ILE A 172 -17.27 -10.30 1.23
C ILE A 172 -16.79 -8.87 0.99
N VAL A 173 -16.07 -8.32 1.97
CA VAL A 173 -15.48 -6.98 1.89
C VAL A 173 -13.97 -7.11 1.77
N LEU A 174 -13.43 -6.57 0.69
CA LEU A 174 -12.00 -6.36 0.53
C LEU A 174 -11.62 -5.01 1.16
N ILE A 175 -10.62 -5.03 2.04
CA ILE A 175 -9.97 -3.81 2.54
C ILE A 175 -8.57 -3.73 1.93
N ALA A 176 -8.38 -2.75 1.04
CA ALA A 176 -7.11 -2.43 0.42
C ALA A 176 -6.50 -1.20 1.09
N MET A 177 -5.31 -1.34 1.68
CA MET A 177 -4.51 -0.24 2.18
C MET A 177 -3.30 -0.06 1.27
N GLY A 178 -3.00 1.18 0.88
CA GLY A 178 -1.86 1.53 0.04
C GLY A 178 -1.07 2.68 0.65
N GLU A 179 0.25 2.60 0.64
CA GLU A 179 1.13 3.73 0.89
C GLU A 179 1.54 4.37 -0.43
N ILE A 180 1.37 5.68 -0.53
CA ILE A 180 1.56 6.44 -1.76
C ILE A 180 2.43 7.63 -1.42
N ASP A 181 3.50 7.83 -2.19
CA ASP A 181 4.32 9.03 -2.04
C ASP A 181 3.66 10.20 -2.76
N SER A 182 3.68 11.36 -2.11
CA SER A 182 3.09 12.59 -2.60
C SER A 182 4.00 13.77 -2.25
N LEU A 183 3.84 14.85 -2.99
CA LEU A 183 4.60 16.07 -2.80
C LEU A 183 3.69 17.19 -2.30
N LEU A 184 4.00 17.69 -1.09
CA LEU A 184 3.39 18.90 -0.56
C LEU A 184 4.20 20.11 -1.03
N MET A 185 3.54 21.04 -1.70
CA MET A 185 4.11 22.28 -2.20
C MET A 185 3.59 23.47 -1.41
N LEU A 186 4.51 24.32 -0.94
CA LEU A 186 4.21 25.58 -0.27
C LEU A 186 4.72 26.74 -1.11
N ASP A 187 3.84 27.63 -1.52
CA ASP A 187 4.20 28.80 -2.33
C ASP A 187 4.57 30.03 -1.48
N ARG A 188 4.89 31.14 -2.17
CA ARG A 188 5.19 32.44 -1.53
C ARG A 188 4.05 32.91 -0.62
N ASN A 189 2.81 32.69 -1.03
CA ASN A 189 1.60 33.11 -0.32
C ASN A 189 1.22 32.16 0.82
N ARG A 190 2.04 31.16 1.10
CA ARG A 190 1.78 30.09 2.08
C ARG A 190 0.54 29.27 1.72
N THR A 191 0.16 29.25 0.45
CA THR A 191 -0.85 28.34 -0.07
C THR A 191 -0.23 26.96 -0.23
N ILE A 192 -0.93 25.97 0.29
CA ILE A 192 -0.53 24.56 0.23
C ILE A 192 -1.22 23.94 -0.99
N SER A 193 -0.44 23.30 -1.84
CA SER A 193 -0.93 22.46 -2.93
C SER A 193 -0.29 21.08 -2.86
N THR A 194 -1.01 20.07 -3.30
CA THR A 194 -0.50 18.71 -3.47
C THR A 194 -0.44 18.38 -4.95
N ASP A 195 0.52 17.55 -5.34
CA ASP A 195 0.66 17.05 -6.71
C ASP A 195 -0.47 16.10 -7.15
N ILE A 196 -1.36 15.73 -6.24
CA ILE A 196 -2.49 14.84 -6.47
C ILE A 196 -3.76 15.65 -6.76
N SER A 197 -4.39 15.40 -7.92
CA SER A 197 -5.79 15.76 -8.19
C SER A 197 -6.71 14.91 -7.31
N VAL A 198 -7.40 15.56 -6.37
CA VAL A 198 -8.50 14.94 -5.61
C VAL A 198 -9.77 14.97 -6.45
#